data_AF-A0A1R3U3Z5-F1
#
_entry.id   AF-A0A1R3U3Z5-F1
#
_cell.length_a   1.000
_cell.length_b   1.000
_cell.length_c   1.000
_cell.angle_alpha   90.00
_cell.angle_beta   90.00
_cell.angle_gamma   90.00
#
_symmetry.space_group_name_H-M   'P 1'
#
loop_
_entity.id
_entity.type
_entity.pdbx_description
1 polymer ?
#
loop_
_entity_poly.entity_id
_entity_poly.type
_entity_poly.pdbx_seq_one_letter_code
_entity_poly.pdbx_strand_id
1 'polypeptide(L)'
;MAQIESLDTALLSPFEHDLADQEGALSSIYDAYNDPFSSPNENYIEQERKYLEQHLKIDRSRRLATALKEGVRIDTSNKDEWPCVVGPYKYVKMVCPGEAHHIIPDMVYRIGNAPSNEAEKNSKAGRIKNSPTYNEGQAICLTTGMHRTDDDAVHKSLNPALSALGLRYRPQGTAPLGEIRGEVNKAIDRVPELPEKCKRMAKLAAMAQVGKNEKQPGRTTIRPPQLPGGQDVIDRLQAGSY
;
A
#
# COMPACT_ATOMS: atom_id res chain seq x y z
N MET A 1 2.50 -66.59 69.13
CA MET A 1 3.03 -66.99 67.80
C MET A 1 2.87 -65.80 66.86
N ALA A 2 3.89 -65.57 66.02
CA ALA A 2 4.22 -64.41 65.17
C ALA A 2 3.04 -63.75 64.40
N GLN A 3 3.07 -62.50 63.90
CA GLN A 3 4.07 -61.75 63.10
C GLN A 3 3.84 -60.22 63.29
N ILE A 4 4.86 -59.39 63.54
CA ILE A 4 5.62 -58.47 62.63
C ILE A 4 4.78 -57.55 61.74
N GLU A 5 4.91 -56.23 61.96
CA GLU A 5 4.90 -55.08 61.02
C GLU A 5 4.82 -53.80 61.88
N SER A 6 5.42 -52.63 61.62
CA SER A 6 6.30 -52.11 60.59
C SER A 6 6.82 -50.78 61.16
N LEU A 7 8.13 -50.66 61.34
CA LEU A 7 8.82 -49.36 61.36
C LEU A 7 9.32 -49.20 59.93
N ASP A 8 8.87 -48.17 59.21
CA ASP A 8 9.79 -47.38 58.41
C ASP A 8 9.19 -46.05 57.94
N THR A 9 9.83 -45.01 58.45
CA THR A 9 9.80 -43.64 57.94
C THR A 9 10.57 -43.65 56.61
N ALA A 10 9.87 -43.74 55.49
CA ALA A 10 10.48 -43.55 54.17
C ALA A 10 10.26 -42.12 53.69
N LEU A 11 11.36 -41.35 53.73
CA LEU A 11 11.59 -40.15 52.92
C LEU A 11 11.27 -40.45 51.45
N LEU A 12 10.18 -39.89 50.92
CA LEU A 12 9.96 -39.82 49.48
C LEU A 12 10.91 -38.77 48.89
N SER A 13 11.72 -39.22 47.93
CA SER A 13 12.71 -38.41 47.22
C SER A 13 12.04 -37.44 46.23
N PRO A 14 12.71 -36.36 45.79
CA PRO A 14 12.16 -35.39 44.83
C PRO A 14 11.98 -35.95 43.40
N PHE A 15 12.26 -37.24 43.15
CA PHE A 15 12.33 -37.81 41.81
C PHE A 15 11.03 -38.45 41.29
N GLU A 16 9.99 -38.62 42.13
CA GLU A 16 8.74 -39.28 41.70
C GLU A 16 7.65 -38.32 41.21
N HIS A 17 7.84 -37.00 41.34
CA HIS A 17 6.92 -36.01 40.77
C HIS A 17 7.19 -35.68 39.30
N ASP A 18 8.37 -36.00 38.77
CA ASP A 18 8.77 -35.66 37.39
C ASP A 18 8.33 -36.68 36.32
N LEU A 19 7.94 -37.91 36.70
CA LEU A 19 7.54 -38.94 35.73
C LEU A 19 6.05 -38.89 35.37
N ALA A 20 5.19 -38.43 36.28
CA ALA A 20 3.76 -38.26 36.01
C ALA A 20 3.46 -37.05 35.09
N ASP A 21 4.25 -35.98 35.21
CA ASP A 21 4.12 -34.80 34.35
C ASP A 21 4.72 -35.02 32.93
N GLN A 22 5.66 -35.96 32.77
CA GLN A 22 6.18 -36.33 31.46
C GLN A 22 5.26 -37.27 30.68
N GLU A 23 4.54 -38.19 31.34
CA GLU A 23 3.56 -39.06 30.66
C GLU A 23 2.32 -38.28 30.19
N GLY A 24 1.86 -37.28 30.95
CA GLY A 24 0.78 -36.36 30.54
C GLY A 24 1.16 -35.47 29.35
N ALA A 25 2.42 -35.01 29.31
CA ALA A 25 2.94 -34.21 28.18
C ALA A 25 3.17 -35.06 26.92
N LEU A 26 3.60 -36.32 27.04
CA LEU A 26 3.80 -37.22 25.90
C LEU A 26 2.47 -37.75 25.32
N SER A 27 1.47 -38.02 26.15
CA SER A 27 0.10 -38.33 25.69
C SER A 27 -0.51 -37.16 24.92
N SER A 28 -0.35 -35.93 25.41
CA SER A 28 -0.82 -34.72 24.73
C SER A 28 -0.16 -34.48 23.36
N ILE A 29 1.11 -34.86 23.19
CA ILE A 29 1.83 -34.70 21.93
C ILE A 29 1.47 -35.82 20.94
N TYR A 30 1.25 -37.05 21.42
CA TYR A 30 0.86 -38.18 20.58
C TYR A 30 -0.59 -38.11 20.10
N ASP A 31 -1.52 -37.57 20.90
CA ASP A 31 -2.91 -37.38 20.49
C ASP A 31 -3.07 -36.21 19.50
N ALA A 32 -2.20 -35.18 19.59
CA ALA A 32 -2.18 -34.07 18.63
C ALA A 32 -1.61 -34.43 17.25
N TYR A 33 -0.80 -35.50 17.16
CA TYR A 33 -0.15 -35.94 15.91
C TYR A 33 -0.86 -37.10 15.20
N ASN A 34 -1.87 -37.72 15.82
CA ASN A 34 -2.56 -38.91 15.30
C ASN A 34 -4.00 -38.68 14.85
N ASP A 35 -4.46 -37.43 14.68
CA ASP A 35 -5.71 -37.17 13.96
C ASP A 35 -5.41 -36.85 12.48
N PRO A 36 -5.60 -37.80 11.54
CA PRO A 36 -5.39 -37.58 10.11
C PRO A 36 -6.50 -36.70 9.50
N PHE A 37 -7.49 -36.27 10.30
CA PHE A 37 -8.68 -35.55 9.90
C PHE A 37 -9.03 -34.36 10.81
N SER A 38 -8.06 -33.81 11.56
CA SER A 38 -8.19 -32.42 12.04
C SER A 38 -8.22 -31.56 10.78
N SER A 39 -9.42 -31.18 10.32
CA SER A 39 -9.58 -30.32 9.16
C SER A 39 -8.66 -29.11 9.38
N PRO A 40 -7.83 -28.74 8.38
CA PRO A 40 -6.99 -27.59 8.57
C PRO A 40 -7.95 -26.43 8.84
N ASN A 41 -7.78 -25.77 9.99
CA ASN A 41 -8.64 -24.68 10.45
C ASN A 41 -8.98 -23.81 9.24
N GLU A 42 -10.25 -23.74 8.84
CA GLU A 42 -10.65 -23.11 7.58
C GLU A 42 -10.13 -21.68 7.47
N ASN A 43 -10.02 -20.99 8.62
CA ASN A 43 -9.42 -19.66 8.72
C ASN A 43 -7.92 -19.66 8.37
N TYR A 44 -7.16 -20.66 8.83
CA TYR A 44 -5.75 -20.83 8.45
C TYR A 44 -5.58 -21.07 6.95
N ILE A 45 -6.40 -21.96 6.35
CA ILE A 45 -6.38 -22.20 4.89
C ILE A 45 -6.71 -20.91 4.13
N GLU A 46 -7.72 -20.17 4.58
CA GLU A 46 -8.13 -18.93 3.92
C GLU A 46 -7.04 -17.83 4.02
N GLN A 47 -6.42 -17.67 5.18
CA GLN A 47 -5.31 -16.74 5.40
C GLN A 47 -4.10 -17.11 4.54
N GLU A 48 -3.71 -18.39 4.52
CA GLU A 48 -2.63 -18.87 3.67
C GLU A 48 -2.96 -18.66 2.19
N ARG A 49 -4.20 -18.93 1.75
CA ARG A 49 -4.63 -18.65 0.37
C ARG A 49 -4.55 -17.16 0.03
N LYS A 50 -5.00 -16.27 0.90
CA LYS A 50 -4.89 -14.81 0.73
C LYS A 50 -3.42 -14.38 0.62
N TYR A 51 -2.56 -14.91 1.49
CA TYR A 51 -1.11 -14.70 1.42
C TYR A 51 -0.52 -15.16 0.08
N LEU A 52 -0.84 -16.38 -0.35
CA LEU A 52 -0.36 -16.95 -1.62
C LEU A 52 -0.86 -16.14 -2.83
N GLU A 53 -2.10 -15.68 -2.84
CA GLU A 53 -2.67 -14.89 -3.94
C GLU A 53 -2.07 -13.49 -4.04
N GLN A 54 -1.72 -12.87 -2.92
CA GLN A 54 -1.25 -11.48 -2.88
C GLN A 54 0.27 -11.36 -2.97
N HIS A 55 1.02 -12.14 -2.19
CA HIS A 55 2.48 -12.04 -2.08
C HIS A 55 3.20 -12.86 -3.16
N LEU A 56 2.81 -14.12 -3.40
CA LEU A 56 3.49 -14.93 -4.42
C LEU A 56 3.24 -14.41 -5.83
N LYS A 57 2.13 -13.70 -6.08
CA LYS A 57 1.90 -13.05 -7.38
C LYS A 57 2.98 -12.02 -7.70
N ILE A 58 3.53 -11.35 -6.69
CA ILE A 58 4.67 -10.46 -6.83
C ILE A 58 5.95 -11.27 -7.01
N ASP A 59 6.25 -12.17 -6.07
CA ASP A 59 7.53 -12.90 -6.02
C ASP A 59 7.75 -13.80 -7.24
N ARG A 60 6.68 -14.41 -7.76
CA ARG A 60 6.71 -15.27 -8.95
C ARG A 60 6.48 -14.51 -10.25
N SER A 61 6.31 -13.19 -10.20
CA SER A 61 6.13 -12.40 -11.41
C SER A 61 7.39 -12.46 -12.26
N ARG A 62 7.28 -12.94 -13.50
CA ARG A 62 8.35 -12.87 -14.50
C ARG A 62 8.79 -11.42 -14.80
N ARG A 63 7.99 -10.43 -14.38
CA ARG A 63 8.25 -8.99 -14.56
C ARG A 63 8.89 -8.35 -13.33
N LEU A 64 9.08 -9.09 -12.23
CA LEU A 64 9.66 -8.58 -10.98
C LEU A 64 11.06 -7.99 -11.21
N ALA A 65 11.94 -8.73 -11.88
CA ALA A 65 13.30 -8.26 -12.15
C ALA A 65 13.31 -6.94 -12.93
N THR A 66 12.44 -6.81 -13.94
CA THR A 66 12.27 -5.55 -14.69
C THR A 66 11.73 -4.44 -13.79
N ALA A 67 10.72 -4.70 -12.97
CA ALA A 67 10.15 -3.70 -12.08
C ALA A 67 11.19 -3.15 -11.09
N LEU A 68 11.98 -4.04 -10.46
CA LEU A 68 13.06 -3.66 -9.54
C LEU A 68 14.14 -2.83 -10.25
N LYS A 69 14.57 -3.26 -11.45
CA LYS A 69 15.56 -2.52 -12.27
C LYS A 69 15.09 -1.10 -12.60
N GLU A 70 13.80 -0.93 -12.80
CA GLU A 70 13.17 0.34 -13.19
C GLU A 70 12.70 1.16 -11.97
N GLY A 71 13.20 0.83 -10.77
CA GLY A 71 13.03 1.64 -9.58
C GLY A 71 11.74 1.37 -8.78
N VAL A 72 11.05 0.26 -9.04
CA VAL A 72 10.00 -0.21 -8.13
C VAL A 72 10.65 -0.75 -6.85
N ARG A 73 10.17 -0.28 -5.71
CA ARG A 73 10.53 -0.76 -4.38
C ARG A 73 9.40 -1.64 -3.86
N ILE A 74 9.77 -2.79 -3.31
CA ILE A 74 8.83 -3.81 -2.85
C ILE A 74 9.17 -4.20 -1.42
N ASP A 75 8.13 -4.40 -0.60
CA ASP A 75 8.23 -5.00 0.71
C ASP A 75 7.11 -6.02 0.90
N THR A 76 7.51 -7.27 1.01
CA THR A 76 6.66 -8.46 1.24
C THR A 76 7.06 -9.18 2.53
N SER A 77 7.79 -8.51 3.42
CA SER A 77 8.38 -9.14 4.61
C SER A 77 7.37 -9.58 5.67
N ASN A 78 6.26 -8.85 5.82
CA ASN A 78 5.15 -9.24 6.69
C ASN A 78 4.03 -9.88 5.85
N LYS A 79 3.77 -11.16 6.10
CA LYS A 79 2.81 -11.99 5.36
C LYS A 79 1.35 -11.65 5.67
N ASP A 80 1.12 -11.09 6.86
CA ASP A 80 -0.21 -10.76 7.38
C ASP A 80 -0.68 -9.36 6.96
N GLU A 81 0.21 -8.59 6.33
CA GLU A 81 -0.03 -7.24 5.84
C GLU A 81 -0.16 -7.20 4.32
N TRP A 82 -0.82 -6.17 3.79
CA TRP A 82 -0.85 -5.94 2.34
C TRP A 82 0.57 -5.67 1.79
N PRO A 83 1.01 -6.33 0.71
CA PRO A 83 2.35 -6.15 0.18
C PRO A 83 2.56 -4.72 -0.32
N CYS A 84 3.65 -4.11 0.09
CA CYS A 84 3.97 -2.76 -0.35
C CYS A 84 4.70 -2.79 -1.70
N VAL A 85 4.16 -2.09 -2.69
CA VAL A 85 4.81 -1.88 -3.99
C VAL A 85 4.69 -0.41 -4.36
N VAL A 86 5.83 0.27 -4.52
CA VAL A 86 5.89 1.72 -4.81
C VAL A 86 6.94 2.00 -5.88
N GLY A 87 6.60 2.80 -6.90
CA GLY A 87 7.52 3.17 -7.97
C GLY A 87 6.80 3.79 -9.17
N PRO A 88 7.43 3.89 -10.36
CA PRO A 88 6.76 4.41 -11.55
C PRO A 88 5.56 3.53 -11.94
N TYR A 89 4.44 4.18 -12.27
CA TYR A 89 3.14 3.55 -12.51
C TYR A 89 3.21 2.38 -13.49
N LYS A 90 3.92 2.56 -14.60
CA LYS A 90 4.09 1.54 -15.64
C LYS A 90 4.56 0.21 -15.06
N TYR A 91 5.50 0.26 -14.13
CA TYR A 91 6.17 -0.91 -13.57
C TYR A 91 5.47 -1.43 -12.31
N VAL A 92 4.90 -0.55 -11.48
CA VAL A 92 4.02 -0.96 -10.38
C VAL A 92 2.84 -1.77 -10.90
N LYS A 93 2.20 -1.32 -11.99
CA LYS A 93 1.09 -2.04 -12.64
C LYS A 93 1.46 -3.45 -13.11
N MET A 94 2.74 -3.72 -13.39
CA MET A 94 3.17 -5.04 -13.86
C MET A 94 3.18 -6.11 -12.77
N VAL A 95 3.34 -5.71 -11.51
CA VAL A 95 3.57 -6.63 -10.38
C VAL A 95 2.53 -6.49 -9.28
N CYS A 96 1.83 -5.35 -9.21
CA CYS A 96 0.82 -5.08 -8.20
C CYS A 96 -0.30 -6.15 -8.24
N PRO A 97 -0.56 -6.86 -7.13
CA PRO A 97 -1.63 -7.84 -7.07
C PRO A 97 -3.03 -7.21 -7.15
N GLY A 98 -3.19 -5.97 -6.67
CA GLY A 98 -4.41 -5.16 -6.72
C GLY A 98 -4.38 -4.08 -7.81
N GLU A 99 -4.70 -2.84 -7.44
CA GLU A 99 -4.73 -1.70 -8.35
C GLU A 99 -3.53 -0.76 -8.14
N ALA A 100 -2.79 -0.49 -9.22
CA ALA A 100 -1.79 0.57 -9.22
C ALA A 100 -2.48 1.93 -9.19
N HIS A 101 -2.18 2.73 -8.18
CA HIS A 101 -2.78 4.05 -7.95
C HIS A 101 -1.69 5.13 -7.95
N HIS A 102 -1.84 6.18 -8.77
CA HIS A 102 -0.92 7.32 -8.75
C HIS A 102 -0.92 8.01 -7.39
N ILE A 103 0.24 8.08 -6.74
CA ILE A 103 0.35 8.69 -5.40
C ILE A 103 -0.07 10.16 -5.45
N ILE A 104 0.56 10.92 -6.34
CA ILE A 104 0.03 12.24 -6.74
C ILE A 104 -0.79 12.01 -8.00
N PRO A 105 -2.11 12.30 -7.99
CA PRO A 105 -2.99 11.99 -9.10
C PRO A 105 -2.48 12.56 -10.43
N ASP A 106 -2.53 11.75 -11.49
CA ASP A 106 -2.10 12.15 -12.85
C ASP A 106 -2.70 13.49 -13.31
N MET A 107 -3.95 13.73 -12.92
CA MET A 107 -4.71 14.95 -13.22
C MET A 107 -4.00 16.24 -12.79
N VAL A 108 -3.22 16.19 -11.71
CA VAL A 108 -2.46 17.32 -11.16
C VAL A 108 -1.45 17.87 -12.18
N TYR A 109 -0.95 17.01 -13.05
CA TYR A 109 0.16 17.28 -13.96
C TYR A 109 -0.25 17.56 -15.40
N ARG A 110 -1.55 17.64 -15.70
CA ARG A 110 -2.07 17.79 -17.06
C ARG A 110 -3.12 18.87 -17.18
N ILE A 111 -3.16 19.46 -18.38
CA ILE A 111 -4.14 20.48 -18.73
C ILE A 111 -5.44 19.79 -19.18
N GLY A 112 -5.32 18.87 -20.14
CA GLY A 112 -6.46 18.21 -20.78
C GLY A 112 -6.99 16.99 -20.04
N ASN A 113 -7.63 16.07 -20.78
CA ASN A 113 -8.21 14.81 -20.30
C ASN A 113 -7.17 13.74 -19.92
N ALA A 114 -7.61 12.69 -19.23
CA ALA A 114 -6.74 11.55 -18.92
C ALA A 114 -6.37 10.82 -20.23
N PRO A 115 -5.16 10.23 -20.31
CA PRO A 115 -4.76 9.48 -21.50
C PRO A 115 -5.63 8.23 -21.67
N SER A 116 -6.04 7.98 -22.91
CA SER A 116 -6.92 6.89 -23.33
C SER A 116 -6.17 5.66 -23.84
N ASN A 117 -4.94 5.84 -24.32
CA ASN A 117 -4.13 4.79 -24.94
C ASN A 117 -2.67 4.83 -24.46
N GLU A 118 -1.89 3.82 -24.84
CA GLU A 118 -0.51 3.67 -24.37
C GLU A 118 0.43 4.75 -24.93
N ALA A 119 0.22 5.21 -26.17
CA ALA A 119 1.02 6.29 -26.72
C ALA A 119 0.83 7.58 -25.92
N GLU A 120 -0.42 7.92 -25.56
CA GLU A 120 -0.73 9.06 -24.70
C GLU A 120 -0.16 8.90 -23.29
N LYS A 121 -0.18 7.69 -22.73
CA LYS A 121 0.39 7.43 -21.39
C LYS A 121 1.90 7.66 -21.31
N ASN A 122 2.60 7.54 -22.44
CA ASN A 122 4.04 7.79 -22.56
C ASN A 122 4.35 9.20 -23.12
N SER A 123 3.34 10.02 -23.40
CA SER A 123 3.51 11.34 -23.98
C SER A 123 3.58 12.44 -22.92
N LYS A 124 4.37 13.48 -23.22
CA LYS A 124 4.40 14.75 -22.48
C LYS A 124 3.45 15.79 -23.07
N ALA A 125 2.80 15.52 -24.20
CA ALA A 125 1.87 16.44 -24.84
C ALA A 125 0.69 16.75 -23.90
N GLY A 126 0.31 18.04 -23.81
CA GLY A 126 -0.79 18.49 -22.95
C GLY A 126 -0.51 18.39 -21.44
N ARG A 127 0.74 18.13 -21.04
CA ARG A 127 1.19 18.13 -19.65
C ARG A 127 1.82 19.44 -19.25
N ILE A 128 1.78 19.72 -17.96
CA ILE A 128 2.47 20.86 -17.35
C ILE A 128 3.98 20.64 -17.50
N LYS A 129 4.75 21.71 -17.72
CA LYS A 129 6.20 21.66 -17.86
C LYS A 129 6.86 20.86 -16.72
N ASN A 130 7.93 20.13 -17.02
CA ASN A 130 8.70 19.32 -16.05
C ASN A 130 7.89 18.26 -15.27
N SER A 131 6.67 17.96 -15.69
CA SER A 131 5.84 16.94 -15.05
C SER A 131 6.19 15.54 -15.57
N PRO A 132 5.84 14.46 -14.82
CA PRO A 132 5.97 13.08 -15.31
C PRO A 132 5.17 12.84 -16.61
N THR A 133 5.20 11.66 -17.20
CA THR A 133 4.08 11.15 -18.01
C THR A 133 3.10 10.39 -17.10
N TYR A 134 2.01 9.85 -17.65
CA TYR A 134 1.13 8.97 -16.87
C TYR A 134 1.90 7.74 -16.39
N ASN A 135 2.72 7.14 -17.26
CA ASN A 135 3.49 5.94 -16.96
C ASN A 135 4.70 6.17 -16.03
N GLU A 136 5.27 7.37 -16.04
CA GLU A 136 6.39 7.75 -15.16
C GLU A 136 5.93 8.20 -13.77
N GLY A 137 4.67 8.63 -13.63
CA GLY A 137 4.13 9.07 -12.35
C GLY A 137 4.28 7.99 -11.28
N GLN A 138 4.73 8.36 -10.10
CA GLN A 138 4.89 7.48 -8.95
C GLN A 138 3.52 6.96 -8.51
N ALA A 139 3.47 5.66 -8.25
CA ALA A 139 2.29 4.92 -7.90
C ALA A 139 2.58 4.02 -6.69
N ILE A 140 1.49 3.65 -6.02
CA ILE A 140 1.43 2.68 -4.93
C ILE A 140 0.43 1.59 -5.32
N CYS A 141 0.71 0.35 -4.93
CA CYS A 141 -0.24 -0.75 -5.08
C CYS A 141 -1.23 -0.77 -3.92
N LEU A 142 -2.52 -0.70 -4.23
CA LEU A 142 -3.61 -0.68 -3.25
C LEU A 142 -4.58 -1.83 -3.51
N THR A 143 -5.33 -2.24 -2.49
CA THR A 143 -6.55 -3.03 -2.68
C THR A 143 -7.64 -2.17 -3.33
N THR A 144 -8.67 -2.81 -3.87
CA THR A 144 -9.84 -2.08 -4.42
C THR A 144 -10.51 -1.20 -3.36
N GLY A 145 -10.61 -1.69 -2.12
CA GLY A 145 -11.21 -0.97 -0.98
C GLY A 145 -10.46 0.32 -0.64
N MET A 146 -9.13 0.22 -0.52
CA MET A 146 -8.23 1.36 -0.29
C MET A 146 -8.27 2.41 -1.42
N HIS A 147 -8.63 2.02 -2.64
CA HIS A 147 -8.63 2.90 -3.80
C HIS A 147 -9.94 3.66 -4.01
N ARG A 148 -11.11 2.99 -3.98
CA ARG A 148 -12.36 3.57 -4.53
C ARG A 148 -13.59 3.56 -3.64
N THR A 149 -13.81 2.53 -2.83
CA THR A 149 -15.17 2.22 -2.33
C THR A 149 -15.41 2.61 -0.88
N ASP A 150 -14.36 2.68 -0.07
CA ASP A 150 -14.52 2.74 1.38
C ASP A 150 -14.42 4.18 1.90
N ASP A 151 -14.96 4.43 3.11
CA ASP A 151 -14.92 5.75 3.77
C ASP A 151 -13.48 6.29 3.88
N ASP A 152 -12.52 5.38 4.01
CA ASP A 152 -11.08 5.66 4.18
C ASP A 152 -10.27 5.55 2.88
N ALA A 153 -10.93 5.45 1.72
CA ALA A 153 -10.25 5.37 0.42
C ALA A 153 -9.50 6.67 0.06
N VAL A 154 -8.37 6.52 -0.65
CA VAL A 154 -7.51 7.66 -1.02
C VAL A 154 -8.29 8.74 -1.77
N HIS A 155 -9.10 8.37 -2.78
CA HIS A 155 -9.86 9.36 -3.55
C HIS A 155 -10.96 10.06 -2.74
N LYS A 156 -11.57 9.38 -1.77
CA LYS A 156 -12.67 9.93 -0.98
C LYS A 156 -12.18 11.06 -0.07
N SER A 157 -10.99 10.91 0.51
CA SER A 157 -10.37 11.96 1.32
C SER A 157 -9.65 13.02 0.48
N LEU A 158 -8.96 12.62 -0.61
CA LEU A 158 -8.11 13.52 -1.37
C LEU A 158 -8.89 14.48 -2.27
N ASN A 159 -9.93 14.03 -2.97
CA ASN A 159 -10.64 14.88 -3.94
C ASN A 159 -11.27 16.13 -3.30
N PRO A 160 -11.97 16.03 -2.14
CA PRO A 160 -12.46 17.22 -1.44
C PRO A 160 -11.34 18.13 -0.95
N ALA A 161 -10.24 17.55 -0.44
CA ALA A 161 -9.09 18.30 0.06
C ALA A 161 -8.42 19.12 -1.06
N LEU A 162 -8.22 18.54 -2.24
CA LEU A 162 -7.68 19.25 -3.40
C LEU A 162 -8.63 20.34 -3.90
N SER A 163 -9.93 20.05 -3.95
CA SER A 163 -10.93 21.06 -4.30
C SER A 163 -10.86 22.27 -3.37
N ALA A 164 -10.87 22.03 -2.05
CA ALA A 164 -10.76 23.08 -1.04
C ALA A 164 -9.42 23.84 -1.12
N LEU A 165 -8.31 23.13 -1.36
CA LEU A 165 -7.00 23.74 -1.55
C LEU A 165 -7.01 24.70 -2.74
N GLY A 166 -7.61 24.28 -3.86
CA GLY A 166 -7.70 25.07 -5.09
C GLY A 166 -8.49 26.37 -4.96
N LEU A 167 -9.40 26.48 -3.98
CA LEU A 167 -10.15 27.70 -3.72
C LEU A 167 -9.30 28.81 -3.10
N ARG A 168 -8.17 28.46 -2.47
CA ARG A 168 -7.27 29.39 -1.78
C ARG A 168 -6.30 30.12 -2.71
N TYR A 169 -6.14 29.63 -3.94
CA TYR A 169 -5.18 30.16 -4.90
C TYR A 169 -5.87 30.88 -6.05
N ARG A 170 -5.11 31.76 -6.71
CA ARG A 170 -5.54 32.47 -7.92
C ARG A 170 -4.63 32.08 -9.09
N PRO A 171 -5.19 31.63 -10.22
CA PRO A 171 -6.61 31.32 -10.45
C PRO A 171 -7.09 30.11 -9.64
N GLN A 172 -8.40 30.06 -9.35
CA GLN A 172 -8.99 28.94 -8.60
C GLN A 172 -8.89 27.63 -9.40
N GLY A 173 -8.71 26.52 -8.70
CA GLY A 173 -8.49 25.21 -9.33
C GLY A 173 -7.01 24.89 -9.61
N THR A 174 -6.10 25.73 -9.11
CA THR A 174 -4.66 25.50 -9.09
C THR A 174 -4.12 25.51 -7.67
N ALA A 175 -3.00 24.84 -7.41
CA ALA A 175 -2.20 25.01 -6.19
C ALA A 175 -0.74 24.64 -6.45
N PRO A 176 0.24 25.12 -5.65
CA PRO A 176 1.62 24.66 -5.73
C PRO A 176 1.72 23.14 -5.50
N LEU A 177 2.56 22.45 -6.26
CA LEU A 177 2.75 21.00 -6.15
C LEU A 177 3.17 20.55 -4.73
N GLY A 178 3.92 21.38 -4.01
CA GLY A 178 4.32 21.10 -2.62
C GLY A 178 3.12 21.02 -1.66
N GLU A 179 2.11 21.87 -1.89
CA GLU A 179 0.87 21.91 -1.11
C GLU A 179 -0.04 20.74 -1.47
N ILE A 180 -0.15 20.42 -2.78
CA ILE A 180 -0.88 19.24 -3.27
C ILE A 180 -0.29 17.97 -2.67
N ARG A 181 1.04 17.84 -2.66
CA ARG A 181 1.75 16.73 -1.99
C ARG A 181 1.41 16.66 -0.50
N GLY A 182 1.28 17.81 0.18
CA GLY A 182 0.86 17.86 1.58
C GLY A 182 -0.50 17.21 1.80
N GLU A 183 -1.49 17.52 0.96
CA GLU A 183 -2.83 16.89 1.03
C GLU A 183 -2.80 15.40 0.64
N VAL A 184 -1.97 15.02 -0.34
CA VAL A 184 -1.73 13.61 -0.69
C VAL A 184 -1.16 12.83 0.50
N ASN A 185 -0.17 13.37 1.20
CA ASN A 185 0.42 12.70 2.36
C ASN A 185 -0.61 12.49 3.47
N LYS A 186 -1.46 13.48 3.75
CA LYS A 186 -2.57 13.35 4.72
C LYS A 186 -3.57 12.28 4.29
N ALA A 187 -3.90 12.19 3.00
CA ALA A 187 -4.81 11.17 2.48
C ALA A 187 -4.23 9.75 2.63
N ILE A 188 -2.93 9.58 2.39
CA ILE A 188 -2.22 8.29 2.60
C ILE A 188 -2.26 7.88 4.08
N ASP A 189 -2.03 8.81 5.00
CA ASP A 189 -2.00 8.51 6.44
C ASP A 189 -3.35 8.04 6.98
N ARG A 190 -4.44 8.43 6.32
CA ARG A 190 -5.81 8.04 6.66
C ARG A 190 -6.22 6.64 6.20
N VAL A 191 -5.41 5.95 5.38
CA VAL A 191 -5.73 4.58 4.95
C VAL A 191 -5.31 3.61 6.07
N PRO A 192 -6.24 3.05 6.87
CA PRO A 192 -5.88 2.28 8.07
C PRO A 192 -5.19 0.96 7.71
N GLU A 193 -5.66 0.30 6.65
CA GLU A 193 -5.16 -1.01 6.21
C GLU A 193 -3.83 -0.94 5.46
N LEU A 194 -3.34 0.26 5.10
CA LEU A 194 -2.06 0.41 4.41
C LEU A 194 -0.91 0.36 5.42
N PRO A 195 0.04 -0.58 5.30
CA PRO A 195 1.14 -0.69 6.27
C PRO A 195 1.92 0.62 6.43
N GLU A 196 2.33 0.92 7.66
CA GLU A 196 3.06 2.16 7.98
C GLU A 196 4.36 2.30 7.19
N LYS A 197 5.05 1.19 6.95
CA LYS A 197 6.24 1.19 6.09
C LYS A 197 5.88 1.56 4.64
N CYS A 198 4.73 1.11 4.16
CA CYS A 198 4.25 1.46 2.83
C CYS A 198 3.81 2.92 2.70
N LYS A 199 3.11 3.45 3.72
CA LYS A 199 2.82 4.89 3.82
C LYS A 199 4.10 5.72 3.73
N ARG A 200 5.14 5.36 4.48
CA ARG A 200 6.45 6.04 4.41
C ARG A 200 7.07 5.96 3.01
N MET A 201 7.08 4.78 2.39
CA MET A 201 7.62 4.60 1.04
C MET A 201 6.91 5.46 0.00
N ALA A 202 5.57 5.51 0.07
CA ALA A 202 4.74 6.30 -0.83
C ALA A 202 4.97 7.81 -0.63
N LYS A 203 5.01 8.29 0.63
CA LYS A 203 5.32 9.68 0.94
C LYS A 203 6.70 10.10 0.43
N LEU A 204 7.72 9.24 0.57
CA LEU A 204 9.06 9.48 0.01
C LEU A 204 9.04 9.55 -1.53
N ALA A 205 8.27 8.69 -2.19
CA ALA A 205 8.12 8.73 -3.64
C ALA A 205 7.42 10.02 -4.10
N ALA A 206 6.39 10.47 -3.38
CA ALA A 206 5.71 11.75 -3.64
C ALA A 206 6.66 12.94 -3.46
N MET A 207 7.49 12.92 -2.41
CA MET A 207 8.53 13.93 -2.18
C MET A 207 9.54 13.97 -3.32
N ALA A 208 10.04 12.82 -3.77
CA ALA A 208 10.99 12.74 -4.86
C ALA A 208 10.40 13.22 -6.20
N GLN A 209 9.15 12.84 -6.49
CA GLN A 209 8.47 13.26 -7.71
C GLN A 209 8.25 14.77 -7.80
N VAL A 210 7.83 15.40 -6.70
CA VAL A 210 7.67 16.86 -6.66
C VAL A 210 9.03 17.55 -6.65
N GLY A 211 9.92 17.12 -5.76
CA GLY A 211 11.30 17.59 -5.64
C GLY A 211 11.41 19.12 -5.76
N LYS A 212 12.28 19.57 -6.67
CA LYS A 212 12.54 20.99 -6.97
C LYS A 212 11.35 21.74 -7.58
N ASN A 213 10.30 21.04 -8.02
CA ASN A 213 9.13 21.64 -8.66
C ASN A 213 8.02 22.00 -7.64
N GLU A 214 8.30 22.03 -6.34
CA GLU A 214 7.28 22.27 -5.30
C GLU A 214 6.48 23.57 -5.48
N LYS A 215 7.08 24.60 -6.08
CA LYS A 215 6.43 25.89 -6.36
C LYS A 215 5.67 25.93 -7.67
N GLN A 216 5.83 24.91 -8.52
CA GLN A 216 5.12 24.82 -9.80
C GLN A 216 3.62 24.64 -9.52
N PRO A 217 2.73 25.32 -10.27
CA PRO A 217 1.30 25.08 -10.17
C PRO A 217 0.94 23.70 -10.71
N GLY A 218 0.07 23.00 -9.98
CA GLY A 218 -0.64 21.80 -10.41
C GLY A 218 -2.14 22.02 -10.39
N ARG A 219 -2.87 21.18 -11.11
CA ARG A 219 -4.33 21.20 -11.15
C ARG A 219 -4.92 20.57 -9.88
N THR A 220 -5.99 21.15 -9.35
CA THR A 220 -6.67 20.60 -8.17
C THR A 220 -8.08 20.09 -8.46
N THR A 221 -8.57 20.25 -9.68
CA THR A 221 -9.90 19.80 -10.12
C THR A 221 -9.83 18.51 -10.92
N ILE A 222 -10.83 17.64 -10.73
CA ILE A 222 -10.95 16.39 -11.49
C ILE A 222 -11.16 16.68 -12.98
N ARG A 223 -12.09 17.58 -13.28
CA ARG A 223 -12.39 18.00 -14.65
C ARG A 223 -11.34 19.00 -15.15
N PRO A 224 -10.90 18.91 -16.42
CA PRO A 224 -10.06 19.92 -17.04
C PRO A 224 -10.72 21.31 -17.03
N PRO A 225 -9.93 22.40 -16.96
CA PRO A 225 -10.46 23.75 -17.18
C PRO A 225 -11.15 23.83 -18.56
N GLN A 226 -12.30 24.52 -18.61
CA GLN A 226 -13.13 24.65 -19.81
C GLN A 226 -13.11 26.09 -20.31
N LEU A 227 -13.02 26.29 -21.62
CA LEU A 227 -13.09 27.62 -22.22
C LEU A 227 -14.55 28.12 -22.33
N PRO A 228 -14.79 29.44 -22.26
CA PRO A 228 -13.80 30.51 -22.10
C PRO A 228 -13.33 30.73 -20.65
N GLY A 229 -14.07 30.24 -19.64
CA GLY A 229 -13.85 30.59 -18.23
C GLY A 229 -12.61 30.01 -17.55
N GLY A 230 -11.91 29.05 -18.17
CA GLY A 230 -10.72 28.39 -17.62
C GLY A 230 -9.40 28.83 -18.24
N GLN A 231 -9.39 29.89 -19.05
CA GLN A 231 -8.17 30.35 -19.72
C GLN A 231 -7.07 30.74 -18.72
N ASP A 232 -7.42 31.45 -17.65
CA ASP A 232 -6.49 31.85 -16.61
C ASP A 232 -5.83 30.65 -15.91
N VAL A 233 -6.60 29.58 -15.64
CA VAL A 233 -6.13 28.30 -15.12
C VAL A 233 -5.16 27.66 -16.10
N ILE A 234 -5.51 27.59 -17.38
CA ILE A 234 -4.64 27.02 -18.42
C ILE A 234 -3.32 27.79 -18.48
N ASP A 235 -3.38 29.13 -18.50
CA ASP A 235 -2.21 30.00 -18.57
C ASP A 235 -1.31 29.81 -17.35
N ARG A 236 -1.89 29.75 -16.14
CA ARG A 236 -1.14 29.48 -14.90
C ARG A 236 -0.42 28.14 -14.96
N LEU A 237 -1.13 27.08 -15.35
CA LEU A 237 -0.56 25.74 -15.44
C LEU A 237 0.55 25.67 -16.50
N GLN A 238 0.40 26.35 -17.64
CA GLN A 238 1.42 26.40 -18.69
C GLN A 238 2.65 27.22 -18.31
N ALA A 239 2.46 28.33 -17.59
CA ALA A 239 3.56 29.18 -17.13
C ALA A 239 4.52 28.41 -16.20
N GLY A 240 4.00 27.50 -15.38
CA GLY A 240 4.82 26.64 -14.53
C GLY A 240 5.39 27.34 -13.29
N SER A 241 4.92 28.54 -12.97
CA SER A 241 5.27 29.28 -11.75
C SER A 241 4.09 30.07 -11.21
N TYR A 242 4.13 30.39 -9.90
CA TYR A 242 3.21 31.36 -9.31
C TYR A 242 3.67 32.80 -9.49
#